data_AF-A0AAY4BA06-F1
#
_entry.id   AF-A0AAY4BA06-F1
#
_cell.length_a   1.000
_cell.length_b   1.000
_cell.length_c   1.000
_cell.angle_alpha   90.00
_cell.angle_beta   90.00
_cell.angle_gamma   90.00
#
_symmetry.space_group_name_H-M   'P 1'
#
loop_
_entity.id
_entity.type
_entity.pdbx_description
1 polymer ?
#
loop_
_entity_poly.entity_id
_entity_poly.type
_entity_poly.pdbx_seq_one_letter_code
_entity_poly.pdbx_strand_id
1 'polypeptide(L)'
;MKGKERSPAKKRSRAADEIRDRGKKIASLSASGGANNGNSSTKGGGGSSSAARRSLAGEKRDVTAEAEYKSLKISELGSQLAEGPAPKLGVAWQGTLLLKNSNFPSNMHLLDGDMGVAKSLLLDGSTGRHVTQLRITQRLRLDQPKMDEVSRRIKAAGPGGYVVLLAVPGGAEEPPPSSTQRPLRNLVSYLKQKQAAGVISLPAGAGVLHAFPPCHFSQQFLDAGAKTLAKTEEDYLVMVIVRGAS
;
A
#
# COMPACT_ATOMS: atom_id res chain seq x y z
N MET A 1 70.42 -18.15 -15.71
CA MET A 1 69.29 -17.73 -16.57
C MET A 1 68.61 -16.51 -15.95
N LYS A 2 68.05 -15.67 -16.80
CA LYS A 2 67.83 -14.22 -16.68
C LYS A 2 66.44 -13.90 -16.07
N GLY A 3 66.35 -12.85 -15.24
CA GLY A 3 65.12 -12.16 -14.76
C GLY A 3 64.57 -12.65 -13.41
N LYS A 4 64.49 -11.92 -12.27
CA LYS A 4 64.13 -10.51 -11.97
C LYS A 4 62.92 -10.09 -12.83
N GLU A 5 61.73 -9.86 -12.29
CA GLU A 5 61.41 -8.73 -11.40
C GLU A 5 60.26 -9.02 -10.40
N ARG A 6 60.35 -8.36 -9.23
CA ARG A 6 59.29 -8.21 -8.23
C ARG A 6 58.82 -6.75 -8.25
N SER A 7 57.51 -6.55 -8.05
CA SER A 7 56.84 -5.33 -7.49
C SER A 7 56.62 -4.14 -8.46
N PRO A 8 55.61 -3.23 -8.24
CA PRO A 8 55.17 -2.79 -6.91
C PRO A 8 53.67 -2.62 -6.61
N ALA A 9 53.38 -2.80 -5.32
CA ALA A 9 52.25 -2.23 -4.61
C ALA A 9 52.29 -0.70 -4.66
N LYS A 10 51.20 -0.05 -5.06
CA LYS A 10 51.06 1.41 -4.98
C LYS A 10 50.40 1.79 -3.65
N LYS A 11 51.22 2.45 -2.83
CA LYS A 11 50.92 3.02 -1.51
C LYS A 11 50.17 4.34 -1.68
N ARG A 12 49.13 4.52 -0.85
CA ARG A 12 48.45 5.75 -0.38
C ARG A 12 48.89 7.12 -0.93
N SER A 13 47.90 7.97 -1.18
CA SER A 13 47.96 9.39 -0.81
C SER A 13 46.73 9.76 0.03
N ARG A 14 46.99 10.09 1.31
CA ARG A 14 46.11 10.89 2.15
C ARG A 14 46.24 12.35 1.70
N ALA A 15 45.13 13.06 1.62
CA ALA A 15 45.12 14.51 1.73
C ALA A 15 44.15 14.87 2.86
N ALA A 16 44.70 15.50 3.89
CA ALA A 16 44.00 16.28 4.90
C ALA A 16 44.31 17.75 4.62
N ASP A 17 43.32 18.61 4.82
CA ASP A 17 43.34 20.04 5.20
C ASP A 17 41.96 20.58 4.81
N GLU A 18 41.00 20.72 5.73
CA GLU A 18 40.88 21.72 6.80
C GLU A 18 40.71 23.16 6.27
N ILE A 19 39.70 23.86 6.82
CA ILE A 19 39.63 25.31 7.12
C ILE A 19 38.27 25.99 6.81
N ARG A 20 37.70 26.55 7.91
CA ARG A 20 36.71 27.66 8.10
C ARG A 20 35.24 27.33 7.91
N ASP A 21 34.43 27.24 8.97
CA ASP A 21 34.11 28.19 10.06
C ASP A 21 33.53 29.54 9.61
N ARG A 22 32.20 29.65 9.74
CA ARG A 22 31.36 30.84 9.91
C ARG A 22 29.93 30.29 10.07
N GLY A 23 29.25 30.31 11.20
CA GLY A 23 29.27 31.26 12.29
C GLY A 23 27.86 31.84 12.42
N LYS A 24 27.21 31.55 13.57
CA LYS A 24 26.24 32.40 14.28
C LYS A 24 24.78 32.45 13.79
N LYS A 25 23.86 31.96 14.65
CA LYS A 25 22.67 32.70 15.14
C LYS A 25 22.01 31.96 16.31
N ILE A 26 22.29 32.40 17.54
CA ILE A 26 21.44 33.18 18.50
C ILE A 26 20.47 32.34 19.34
N ALA A 27 20.58 32.55 20.65
CA ALA A 27 19.76 32.02 21.73
C ALA A 27 18.76 33.09 22.22
N SER A 28 17.60 32.65 22.74
CA SER A 28 16.75 33.28 23.78
C SER A 28 15.49 32.40 23.94
N LEU A 29 15.17 31.80 25.11
CA LEU A 29 14.37 32.34 26.23
C LEU A 29 12.98 32.86 25.73
N SER A 30 11.79 32.55 26.25
CA SER A 30 11.34 32.21 27.61
C SER A 30 9.80 31.95 27.64
N ALA A 31 9.33 31.26 28.69
CA ALA A 31 8.15 31.55 29.55
C ALA A 31 6.67 31.48 29.05
N SER A 32 5.93 30.56 29.70
CA SER A 32 4.63 30.68 30.42
C SER A 32 3.49 31.63 30.00
N GLY A 33 2.25 31.12 30.17
CA GLY A 33 0.99 31.87 30.40
C GLY A 33 0.01 31.71 29.23
N GLY A 34 -1.28 31.45 29.36
CA GLY A 34 -2.19 31.48 30.51
C GLY A 34 -3.59 31.01 30.07
N ALA A 35 -4.51 31.06 31.02
CA ALA A 35 -5.77 30.31 31.11
C ALA A 35 -7.00 30.87 30.36
N ASN A 36 -8.06 30.03 30.41
CA ASN A 36 -9.52 30.30 30.34
C ASN A 36 -10.10 30.78 29.01
N ASN A 37 -11.32 30.40 28.61
CA ASN A 37 -12.62 30.31 29.30
C ASN A 37 -13.51 29.38 28.42
N GLY A 38 -14.53 28.62 28.84
CA GLY A 38 -15.52 28.75 29.90
C GLY A 38 -16.92 28.48 29.28
N ASN A 39 -17.86 27.97 30.11
CA ASN A 39 -19.32 27.81 29.89
C ASN A 39 -19.79 26.48 29.24
N SER A 40 -20.80 25.72 29.72
CA SER A 40 -21.77 25.78 30.84
C SER A 40 -22.46 24.39 30.91
N SER A 41 -22.56 23.71 32.07
CA SER A 41 -23.77 23.51 32.91
C SER A 41 -25.11 23.61 32.15
N THR A 42 -26.07 22.67 32.24
CA THR A 42 -26.91 22.22 33.38
C THR A 42 -27.56 20.87 33.02
N LYS A 43 -27.56 19.78 33.81
CA LYS A 43 -28.15 19.43 35.13
C LYS A 43 -29.68 19.19 35.14
N GLY A 44 -30.07 17.98 35.57
CA GLY A 44 -31.35 17.60 36.20
C GLY A 44 -32.38 16.95 35.27
N GLY A 45 -33.09 15.86 35.61
CA GLY A 45 -33.21 15.07 36.83
C GLY A 45 -34.59 14.39 36.89
N GLY A 46 -34.67 13.18 37.45
CA GLY A 46 -35.89 12.47 37.94
C GLY A 46 -36.87 11.96 36.86
N GLY A 47 -37.59 10.84 36.98
CA GLY A 47 -37.86 9.89 38.06
C GLY A 47 -39.30 9.36 37.91
N SER A 48 -39.48 8.03 38.10
CA SER A 48 -40.72 7.32 38.53
C SER A 48 -41.94 7.28 37.57
N SER A 49 -42.38 6.12 37.05
CA SER A 49 -43.13 4.98 37.64
C SER A 49 -44.66 5.17 37.73
N SER A 50 -45.43 4.22 37.17
CA SER A 50 -46.76 3.68 37.58
C SER A 50 -47.62 3.35 36.34
N ALA A 51 -47.89 2.09 36.00
CA ALA A 51 -48.84 1.13 36.59
C ALA A 51 -50.30 1.27 36.08
N ALA A 52 -50.68 0.26 35.27
CA ALA A 52 -51.97 -0.46 35.16
C ALA A 52 -53.31 0.29 34.99
N ARG A 53 -54.14 -0.21 34.05
CA ARG A 53 -55.46 -0.85 34.33
C ARG A 53 -56.29 -1.18 33.05
N ARG A 54 -56.68 -2.47 32.91
CA ARG A 54 -58.05 -3.05 32.67
C ARG A 54 -58.80 -2.64 31.36
N SER A 55 -59.62 -3.44 30.64
CA SER A 55 -60.11 -4.83 30.71
C SER A 55 -61.02 -5.17 29.48
N LEU A 56 -61.00 -6.44 29.03
CA LEU A 56 -62.11 -7.32 28.58
C LEU A 56 -62.79 -7.27 27.18
N ALA A 57 -62.95 -8.51 26.65
CA ALA A 57 -64.08 -9.12 25.93
C ALA A 57 -64.05 -9.21 24.39
N GLY A 58 -64.15 -10.44 23.87
CA GLY A 58 -64.47 -10.71 22.45
C GLY A 58 -64.10 -12.11 21.92
N GLU A 59 -64.94 -13.09 22.22
CA GLU A 59 -65.37 -14.28 21.44
C GLU A 59 -64.48 -14.92 20.34
N LYS A 60 -64.41 -16.26 20.42
CA LYS A 60 -63.84 -17.30 19.54
C LYS A 60 -64.00 -17.09 18.02
N ARG A 61 -62.98 -17.47 17.25
CA ARG A 61 -63.09 -18.28 16.01
C ARG A 61 -61.74 -18.89 15.62
N ASP A 62 -61.79 -20.19 15.35
CA ASP A 62 -60.74 -21.06 14.81
C ASP A 62 -60.63 -20.84 13.30
N VAL A 63 -59.45 -20.45 12.79
CA VAL A 63 -58.97 -20.77 11.43
C VAL A 63 -57.43 -20.71 11.46
N THR A 64 -56.82 -21.89 11.57
CA THR A 64 -55.46 -22.20 11.12
C THR A 64 -55.29 -21.82 9.65
N ALA A 65 -54.39 -20.86 9.34
CA ALA A 65 -53.65 -20.72 8.05
C ALA A 65 -53.07 -19.31 7.76
N GLU A 66 -52.80 -18.42 8.73
CA GLU A 66 -52.24 -17.08 8.44
C GLU A 66 -51.07 -16.64 9.33
N ALA A 67 -50.26 -17.57 9.83
CA ALA A 67 -49.02 -17.25 10.55
C ALA A 67 -47.74 -17.34 9.68
N GLU A 68 -47.81 -17.94 8.49
CA GLU A 68 -46.61 -18.18 7.66
C GLU A 68 -46.34 -17.11 6.58
N TYR A 69 -47.25 -16.17 6.32
CA TYR A 69 -47.03 -15.14 5.29
C TYR A 69 -46.42 -13.81 5.78
N LYS A 70 -46.18 -13.65 7.08
CA LYS A 70 -45.53 -12.44 7.64
C LYS A 70 -44.16 -12.67 8.28
N SER A 71 -43.62 -13.90 8.23
CA SER A 71 -42.22 -14.17 8.61
C SER A 71 -41.24 -13.92 7.46
N LEU A 72 -41.72 -13.92 6.20
CA LEU A 72 -40.89 -13.77 5.01
C LEU A 72 -40.68 -12.33 4.53
N LYS A 73 -40.96 -11.31 5.36
CA LYS A 73 -40.71 -9.90 5.00
C LYS A 73 -39.94 -9.08 6.04
N ILE A 74 -39.51 -9.70 7.14
CA ILE A 74 -38.63 -9.06 8.14
C ILE A 74 -37.15 -9.44 7.90
N SER A 75 -36.89 -10.47 7.10
CA SER A 75 -35.55 -10.85 6.64
C SER A 75 -34.99 -9.94 5.52
N GLU A 76 -35.71 -8.89 5.12
CA GLU A 76 -35.30 -7.99 4.02
C GLU A 76 -35.04 -6.54 4.45
N LEU A 77 -35.06 -6.24 5.76
CA LEU A 77 -34.75 -4.90 6.30
C LEU A 77 -33.76 -4.93 7.48
N GLY A 78 -33.01 -6.02 7.63
CA GLY A 78 -32.08 -6.25 8.75
C GLY A 78 -30.58 -6.27 8.40
N SER A 79 -30.17 -5.77 7.24
CA SER A 79 -28.76 -5.76 6.82
C SER A 79 -28.27 -4.38 6.37
N GLN A 80 -28.69 -3.32 7.07
CA GLN A 80 -28.19 -1.95 6.84
C GLN A 80 -27.24 -1.45 7.96
N LEU A 81 -26.56 -2.38 8.64
CA LEU A 81 -25.42 -2.07 9.50
C LEU A 81 -24.33 -3.14 9.35
N ALA A 82 -23.83 -3.31 8.13
CA ALA A 82 -22.53 -3.92 7.88
C ALA A 82 -22.03 -3.46 6.49
N GLU A 83 -20.85 -2.82 6.50
CA GLU A 83 -19.94 -2.60 5.36
C GLU A 83 -20.59 -2.37 3.99
N GLY A 84 -20.69 -1.11 3.59
CA GLY A 84 -20.93 -0.76 2.18
C GLY A 84 -19.87 -1.42 1.28
N PRO A 85 -20.21 -1.77 0.02
CA PRO A 85 -19.29 -2.43 -0.88
C PRO A 85 -18.03 -1.58 -1.02
N ALA A 86 -16.90 -2.08 -0.50
CA ALA A 86 -15.62 -1.45 -0.70
C ALA A 86 -15.44 -1.16 -2.20
N PRO A 87 -14.99 0.04 -2.60
CA PRO A 87 -14.77 0.37 -4.01
C PRO A 87 -13.92 -0.73 -4.64
N LYS A 88 -14.44 -1.41 -5.68
CA LYS A 88 -13.66 -2.43 -6.39
C LYS A 88 -12.54 -1.73 -7.14
N LEU A 89 -11.34 -1.75 -6.57
CA LEU A 89 -10.14 -1.20 -7.19
C LEU A 89 -9.86 -1.95 -8.50
N GLY A 90 -9.73 -1.21 -9.60
CA GLY A 90 -9.50 -1.79 -10.93
C GLY A 90 -8.18 -2.54 -10.99
N VAL A 91 -8.22 -3.79 -11.48
CA VAL A 91 -7.01 -4.61 -11.67
C VAL A 91 -6.23 -4.03 -12.85
N ALA A 92 -5.03 -3.52 -12.56
CA ALA A 92 -4.11 -2.98 -13.57
C ALA A 92 -3.22 -4.06 -14.18
N TRP A 93 -2.92 -5.11 -13.41
CA TRP A 93 -2.02 -6.18 -13.81
C TRP A 93 -2.25 -7.44 -12.98
N GLN A 94 -2.04 -8.60 -13.59
CA GLN A 94 -2.06 -9.90 -12.93
C GLN A 94 -0.89 -10.73 -13.46
N GLY A 95 -0.16 -11.36 -12.56
CA GLY A 95 0.99 -12.18 -12.94
C GLY A 95 1.82 -12.59 -11.75
N THR A 96 3.13 -12.72 -11.98
CA THR A 96 4.07 -13.24 -10.99
C THR A 96 5.26 -12.31 -10.80
N LEU A 97 5.55 -11.97 -9.54
CA LEU A 97 6.81 -11.29 -9.18
C LEU A 97 7.92 -12.34 -9.03
N LEU A 98 9.10 -12.05 -9.58
CA LEU A 98 10.26 -12.95 -9.52
C LEU A 98 11.38 -12.31 -8.72
N LEU A 99 11.93 -13.05 -7.75
CA LEU A 99 13.17 -12.69 -7.05
C LEU A 99 14.05 -13.93 -6.93
N LYS A 100 15.21 -13.90 -7.60
CA LYS A 100 16.09 -15.08 -7.76
C LYS A 100 15.28 -16.27 -8.27
N ASN A 101 15.28 -17.39 -7.55
CA ASN A 101 14.58 -18.63 -7.92
C ASN A 101 13.19 -18.75 -7.26
N SER A 102 12.71 -17.67 -6.61
CA SER A 102 11.40 -17.63 -5.97
C SER A 102 10.42 -16.85 -6.82
N ASN A 103 9.20 -17.39 -6.93
CA ASN A 103 8.08 -16.76 -7.63
C ASN A 103 6.97 -16.41 -6.63
N PHE A 104 6.30 -15.28 -6.84
CA PHE A 104 5.27 -14.73 -5.96
C PHE A 104 4.06 -14.29 -6.80
N PRO A 105 3.06 -15.15 -6.98
CA PRO A 105 1.82 -14.79 -7.69
C PRO A 105 1.16 -13.59 -7.04
N SER A 106 0.85 -12.57 -7.84
CA SER A 106 0.40 -11.27 -7.36
C SER A 106 -0.59 -10.61 -8.33
N ASN A 107 -1.58 -9.94 -7.78
CA ASN A 107 -2.48 -9.05 -8.53
C ASN A 107 -2.19 -7.61 -8.14
N MET A 108 -2.20 -6.68 -9.10
CA MET A 108 -2.00 -5.25 -8.87
C MET A 108 -3.27 -4.47 -9.15
N HIS A 109 -3.70 -3.68 -8.18
CA HIS A 109 -4.90 -2.86 -8.23
C HIS A 109 -4.56 -1.37 -8.21
N LEU A 110 -5.24 -0.54 -8.98
CA LEU A 110 -4.97 0.90 -9.02
C LEU A 110 -5.27 1.55 -7.67
N LEU A 111 -4.33 2.36 -7.18
CA LEU A 111 -4.50 3.25 -6.01
C LEU A 111 -4.57 4.72 -6.43
N ASP A 112 -3.64 5.16 -7.29
CA ASP A 112 -3.51 6.56 -7.71
C ASP A 112 -2.80 6.68 -9.07
N GLY A 113 -2.94 7.83 -9.72
CA GLY A 113 -2.34 8.15 -11.03
C GLY A 113 -3.14 7.61 -12.21
N ASP A 114 -2.47 7.42 -13.35
CA ASP A 114 -3.12 7.04 -14.61
C ASP A 114 -2.99 5.53 -14.93
N MET A 115 -4.13 4.86 -15.05
CA MET A 115 -4.22 3.47 -15.48
C MET A 115 -3.61 3.24 -16.87
N GLY A 116 -3.65 4.24 -17.75
CA GLY A 116 -3.03 4.21 -19.08
C GLY A 116 -1.52 4.00 -19.02
N VAL A 117 -0.86 4.56 -17.99
CA VAL A 117 0.58 4.35 -17.74
C VAL A 117 0.86 2.89 -17.40
N ALA A 118 0.07 2.28 -16.50
CA ALA A 118 0.22 0.85 -16.19
C ALA A 118 -0.02 -0.02 -17.44
N LYS A 119 -1.11 0.24 -18.17
CA LYS A 119 -1.49 -0.52 -19.36
C LYS A 119 -0.49 -0.40 -20.51
N SER A 120 0.25 0.70 -20.61
CA SER A 120 1.26 0.87 -21.67
C SER A 120 2.63 0.31 -21.27
N LEU A 121 3.06 0.52 -20.02
CA LEU A 121 4.39 0.13 -19.55
C LEU A 121 4.50 -1.34 -19.12
N LEU A 122 3.37 -1.99 -18.84
CA LEU A 122 3.29 -3.42 -18.50
C LEU A 122 2.92 -4.28 -19.72
N LEU A 123 3.17 -3.80 -20.94
CA LEU A 123 3.10 -4.58 -22.17
C LEU A 123 4.50 -5.05 -22.59
N ASP A 124 4.56 -6.28 -23.07
CA ASP A 124 5.70 -6.82 -23.77
C ASP A 124 5.72 -6.26 -25.20
N GLY A 125 6.73 -5.45 -25.51
CA GLY A 125 6.87 -4.81 -26.82
C GLY A 125 7.10 -5.78 -27.98
N SER A 126 7.46 -7.04 -27.73
CA SER A 126 7.67 -8.05 -28.78
C SER A 126 6.39 -8.77 -29.21
N THR A 127 5.45 -8.97 -28.28
CA THR A 127 4.20 -9.71 -28.51
C THR A 127 2.95 -8.84 -28.45
N GLY A 128 3.07 -7.60 -27.94
CA GLY A 128 1.95 -6.72 -27.64
C GLY A 128 1.05 -7.22 -26.51
N ARG A 129 1.45 -8.30 -25.80
CA ARG A 129 0.70 -8.87 -24.68
C ARG A 129 1.11 -8.24 -23.36
N HIS A 130 0.27 -8.38 -22.34
CA HIS A 130 0.65 -8.00 -20.98
C HIS A 130 1.82 -8.85 -20.50
N VAL A 131 2.82 -8.20 -19.89
CA VAL A 131 3.91 -8.88 -19.21
C VAL A 131 3.32 -9.72 -18.08
N THR A 132 3.53 -11.03 -18.06
CA THR A 132 3.01 -11.88 -16.98
C THR A 132 4.00 -12.06 -15.83
N GLN A 133 5.27 -11.65 -16.04
CA GLN A 133 6.35 -11.85 -15.07
C GLN A 133 7.19 -10.59 -14.90
N LEU A 134 7.29 -10.10 -13.67
CA LEU A 134 8.10 -8.93 -13.32
C LEU A 134 9.25 -9.33 -12.40
N ARG A 135 10.49 -9.14 -12.87
CA ARG A 135 11.69 -9.58 -12.15
C ARG A 135 12.34 -8.45 -11.37
N ILE A 136 12.40 -8.62 -10.05
CA ILE A 136 13.15 -7.74 -9.16
C ILE A 136 14.64 -8.05 -9.33
N THR A 137 15.37 -7.10 -9.92
CA THR A 137 16.80 -7.23 -10.22
C THR A 137 17.66 -6.32 -9.34
N GLN A 138 17.07 -5.26 -8.82
CA GLN A 138 17.76 -4.23 -8.03
C GLN A 138 16.99 -3.93 -6.73
N ARG A 139 17.62 -3.17 -5.84
CA ARG A 139 17.02 -2.70 -4.60
C ARG A 139 17.27 -1.20 -4.41
N LEU A 140 16.26 -0.48 -3.95
CA LEU A 140 16.36 0.92 -3.53
C LEU A 140 16.28 0.95 -2.00
N ARG A 141 17.26 1.54 -1.32
CA ARG A 141 17.19 1.66 0.15
C ARG A 141 16.06 2.61 0.56
N LEU A 142 15.45 2.33 1.72
CA LEU A 142 14.33 3.11 2.27
C LEU A 142 14.83 4.26 3.17
N ASP A 143 15.73 5.08 2.63
CA ASP A 143 16.28 6.27 3.26
C ASP A 143 15.59 7.54 2.76
N GLN A 144 15.49 8.55 3.62
CA GLN A 144 14.74 9.79 3.35
C GLN A 144 15.11 10.44 2.00
N PRO A 145 16.39 10.61 1.62
CA PRO A 145 16.75 11.23 0.35
C PRO A 145 16.22 10.47 -0.87
N LYS A 146 16.12 9.14 -0.77
CA LYS A 146 15.57 8.30 -1.84
C LYS A 146 14.05 8.42 -1.94
N MET A 147 13.35 8.49 -0.80
CA MET A 147 11.90 8.70 -0.80
C MET A 147 11.54 10.09 -1.34
N ASP A 148 12.34 11.10 -1.03
CA ASP A 148 12.20 12.45 -1.55
C ASP A 148 12.43 12.48 -3.08
N GLU A 149 13.40 11.72 -3.58
CA GLU A 149 13.64 11.57 -5.03
C GLU A 149 12.44 10.93 -5.74
N VAL A 150 11.91 9.83 -5.21
CA VAL A 150 10.73 9.16 -5.78
C VAL A 150 9.51 10.09 -5.74
N SER A 151 9.26 10.74 -4.61
CA SER A 151 8.18 11.72 -4.45
C SER A 151 8.31 12.88 -5.44
N ARG A 152 9.52 13.40 -5.64
CA ARG A 152 9.80 14.46 -6.60
C ARG A 152 9.50 14.00 -8.02
N ARG A 153 9.88 12.78 -8.39
CA ARG A 153 9.59 12.22 -9.73
C ARG A 153 8.10 12.04 -9.98
N ILE A 154 7.35 11.54 -8.99
CA ILE A 154 5.87 11.45 -9.05
C ILE A 154 5.28 12.84 -9.34
N LYS A 155 5.67 13.84 -8.55
CA LYS A 155 5.18 15.22 -8.72
C LYS A 155 5.56 15.83 -10.07
N ALA A 156 6.79 15.61 -10.52
CA ALA A 156 7.28 16.14 -11.79
C ALA A 156 6.62 15.49 -13.01
N ALA A 157 6.27 14.21 -12.91
CA ALA A 157 5.58 13.47 -13.97
C ALA A 157 4.12 13.92 -14.15
N GLY A 158 3.51 14.48 -13.11
CA GLY A 158 2.11 14.91 -13.12
C GLY A 158 1.11 13.75 -13.22
N PRO A 159 -0.20 14.03 -13.24
CA PRO A 159 -1.25 13.02 -13.12
C PRO A 159 -1.22 11.91 -14.19
N GLY A 160 -0.70 12.20 -15.38
CA GLY A 160 -0.58 11.25 -16.50
C GLY A 160 0.79 10.60 -16.65
N GLY A 161 1.74 10.87 -15.75
CA GLY A 161 3.13 10.40 -15.86
C GLY A 161 3.53 9.36 -14.83
N TYR A 162 2.66 9.02 -13.88
CA TYR A 162 2.89 7.97 -12.89
C TYR A 162 1.63 7.15 -12.64
N VAL A 163 1.83 6.00 -12.00
CA VAL A 163 0.76 5.18 -11.46
C VAL A 163 1.23 4.49 -10.19
N VAL A 164 0.35 4.44 -9.20
CA VAL A 164 0.54 3.72 -7.93
C VAL A 164 -0.44 2.57 -7.86
N LEU A 165 0.06 1.37 -7.60
CA LEU A 165 -0.73 0.15 -7.55
C LEU A 165 -0.52 -0.57 -6.21
N LEU A 166 -1.54 -1.27 -5.75
CA LEU A 166 -1.47 -2.21 -4.63
C LEU A 166 -1.27 -3.62 -5.17
N ALA A 167 -0.11 -4.23 -4.90
CA ALA A 167 0.11 -5.64 -5.15
C ALA A 167 -0.34 -6.48 -3.95
N VAL A 168 -1.25 -7.43 -4.17
CA VAL A 168 -1.76 -8.39 -3.18
C VAL A 168 -1.53 -9.82 -3.68
N PRO A 169 -1.57 -10.87 -2.84
CA PRO A 169 -1.44 -12.25 -3.26
C PRO A 169 -2.43 -12.57 -4.39
N GLY A 170 -1.90 -13.04 -5.51
CA GLY A 170 -2.67 -13.41 -6.69
C GLY A 170 -2.99 -14.91 -6.72
N GLY A 171 -3.92 -15.28 -7.59
CA GLY A 171 -4.11 -16.68 -7.97
C GLY A 171 -2.89 -17.17 -8.77
N ALA A 172 -2.48 -18.42 -8.55
CA ALA A 172 -1.40 -19.03 -9.30
C ALA A 172 -1.87 -19.31 -10.74
N GLU A 173 -1.27 -18.64 -11.72
CA GLU A 173 -1.17 -19.17 -13.09
C GLU A 173 0.10 -20.03 -13.15
N GLU A 174 0.05 -21.15 -13.88
CA GLU A 174 1.09 -22.18 -14.02
C GLU A 174 2.53 -21.65 -13.80
N PRO A 175 3.23 -22.08 -12.73
CA PRO A 175 4.55 -21.59 -12.41
C PRO A 175 5.58 -22.07 -13.44
N PRO A 176 6.61 -21.28 -13.78
CA PRO A 176 7.68 -21.78 -14.64
C PRO A 176 8.40 -22.96 -13.96
N PRO A 177 8.77 -24.02 -14.73
CA PRO A 177 9.13 -25.34 -14.20
C PRO A 177 10.39 -25.39 -13.31
N SER A 178 11.17 -24.31 -13.27
CA SER A 178 12.43 -24.20 -12.52
C SER A 178 12.37 -23.30 -11.28
N SER A 179 11.18 -22.83 -10.88
CA SER A 179 11.03 -21.87 -9.78
C SER A 179 10.18 -22.41 -8.62
N THR A 180 10.52 -22.01 -7.39
CA THR A 180 9.74 -22.37 -6.20
C THR A 180 8.71 -21.29 -5.90
N GLN A 181 7.42 -21.65 -5.92
CA GLN A 181 6.36 -20.74 -5.55
C GLN A 181 6.37 -20.47 -4.05
N ARG A 182 6.29 -19.18 -3.68
CA ARG A 182 6.27 -18.74 -2.29
C ARG A 182 5.15 -17.72 -2.10
N PRO A 183 4.55 -17.65 -0.91
CA PRO A 183 3.54 -16.63 -0.62
C PRO A 183 4.16 -15.23 -0.66
N LEU A 184 3.39 -14.25 -1.10
CA LEU A 184 3.85 -12.85 -1.24
C LEU A 184 4.46 -12.31 0.06
N ARG A 185 3.93 -12.70 1.23
CA ARG A 185 4.47 -12.32 2.54
C ARG A 185 5.95 -12.60 2.73
N ASN A 186 6.49 -13.63 2.09
CA ASN A 186 7.92 -13.93 2.17
C ASN A 186 8.75 -12.85 1.45
N LEU A 187 8.25 -12.32 0.32
CA LEU A 187 8.87 -11.19 -0.37
C LEU A 187 8.73 -9.90 0.44
N VAL A 188 7.55 -9.65 1.02
CA VAL A 188 7.29 -8.49 1.88
C VAL A 188 8.26 -8.47 3.06
N SER A 189 8.34 -9.56 3.83
CA SER A 189 9.24 -9.69 4.97
C SER A 189 10.71 -9.59 4.56
N TYR A 190 11.09 -10.16 3.42
CA TYR A 190 12.44 -10.00 2.88
C TYR A 190 12.80 -8.54 2.61
N LEU A 191 11.92 -7.77 1.93
CA LEU A 191 12.14 -6.37 1.61
C LEU A 191 12.15 -5.48 2.88
N LYS A 192 11.25 -5.75 3.85
CA LYS A 192 11.26 -5.10 5.17
C LYS A 192 12.59 -5.31 5.89
N GLN A 193 13.06 -6.57 5.97
CA GLN A 193 14.33 -6.91 6.62
C GLN A 193 15.53 -6.26 5.93
N LYS A 194 15.50 -6.16 4.60
CA LYS A 194 16.54 -5.47 3.83
C LYS A 194 16.43 -3.95 3.88
N GLN A 195 15.38 -3.40 4.49
CA GLN A 195 15.06 -1.97 4.52
C GLN A 195 15.16 -1.36 3.12
N ALA A 196 14.55 -2.04 2.15
CA ALA A 196 14.66 -1.68 0.75
C ALA A 196 13.34 -1.93 0.00
N ALA A 197 13.09 -1.14 -1.04
CA ALA A 197 12.14 -1.44 -2.09
C ALA A 197 12.81 -2.30 -3.17
N GLY A 198 12.03 -3.19 -3.80
CA GLY A 198 12.43 -3.88 -5.01
C GLY A 198 12.44 -2.91 -6.19
N VAL A 199 13.38 -3.08 -7.12
CA VAL A 199 13.46 -2.29 -8.35
C VAL A 199 13.37 -3.25 -9.54
N ILE A 200 12.42 -2.96 -10.42
CA ILE A 200 12.10 -3.74 -11.62
C ILE A 200 12.25 -2.81 -12.84
N SER A 201 13.08 -3.21 -13.79
CA SER A 201 13.18 -2.54 -15.08
C SER A 201 12.00 -2.96 -15.95
N LEU A 202 11.22 -2.00 -16.44
CA LEU A 202 10.11 -2.28 -17.35
C LEU A 202 10.62 -2.50 -18.79
N PRO A 203 9.89 -3.26 -19.62
CA PRO A 203 10.26 -3.50 -21.01
C PRO A 203 10.48 -2.19 -21.79
N ALA A 204 11.30 -2.26 -22.84
CA ALA A 204 11.60 -1.13 -23.73
C ALA A 204 12.20 0.12 -23.05
N GLY A 205 12.76 0.00 -21.83
CA GLY A 205 13.38 1.13 -21.12
C GLY A 205 12.38 2.23 -20.73
N ALA A 206 11.08 1.96 -20.83
CA ALA A 206 10.03 2.96 -20.75
C ALA A 206 9.78 3.50 -19.33
N GLY A 207 10.41 2.89 -18.32
CA GLY A 207 10.36 3.36 -16.94
C GLY A 207 10.96 2.36 -15.96
N VAL A 208 10.84 2.71 -14.69
CA VAL A 208 11.24 1.85 -13.57
C VAL A 208 10.05 1.68 -12.64
N LEU A 209 9.86 0.44 -12.16
CA LEU A 209 8.88 0.11 -11.15
C LEU A 209 9.60 -0.08 -9.82
N HIS A 210 9.08 0.56 -8.78
CA HIS A 210 9.54 0.41 -7.40
C HIS A 210 8.49 -0.35 -6.59
N ALA A 211 8.90 -1.44 -5.95
CA ALA A 211 8.07 -2.29 -5.12
C ALA A 211 8.37 -2.04 -3.64
N PHE A 212 7.54 -1.22 -2.99
CA PHE A 212 7.73 -0.85 -1.60
C PHE A 212 7.05 -1.86 -0.66
N PRO A 213 7.77 -2.40 0.33
CA PRO A 213 7.12 -3.02 1.46
C PRO A 213 6.36 -1.97 2.28
N PRO A 214 5.46 -2.40 3.18
CA PRO A 214 4.78 -1.51 4.12
C PRO A 214 5.79 -0.68 4.93
N CYS A 215 5.79 0.63 4.68
CA CYS A 215 6.66 1.63 5.30
C CYS A 215 5.97 3.00 5.33
N HIS A 216 6.57 3.98 6.01
CA HIS A 216 5.99 5.33 6.13
C HIS A 216 5.64 5.95 4.75
N PHE A 217 6.53 5.78 3.75
CA PHE A 217 6.27 6.27 2.40
C PHE A 217 5.14 5.50 1.69
N SER A 218 5.04 4.18 1.81
CA SER A 218 4.03 3.43 1.06
C SER A 218 2.62 3.64 1.62
N GLN A 219 2.50 3.83 2.93
CA GLN A 219 1.21 3.94 3.61
C GLN A 219 0.42 5.21 3.23
N GLN A 220 1.10 6.26 2.75
CA GLN A 220 0.44 7.49 2.32
C GLN A 220 -0.49 7.28 1.10
N PHE A 221 -0.33 6.18 0.35
CA PHE A 221 -1.14 5.85 -0.82
C PHE A 221 -2.31 4.89 -0.50
N LEU A 222 -2.44 4.42 0.74
CA LEU A 222 -3.45 3.43 1.12
C LEU A 222 -4.71 4.10 1.68
N ASP A 223 -5.80 3.99 0.94
CA ASP A 223 -7.13 4.34 1.41
C ASP A 223 -7.82 3.18 2.15
N ALA A 224 -9.08 3.37 2.56
CA ALA A 224 -9.85 2.33 3.26
C ALA A 224 -10.05 1.07 2.40
N GLY A 225 -10.34 1.24 1.10
CA GLY A 225 -10.56 0.11 0.18
C GLY A 225 -9.29 -0.72 -0.05
N ALA A 226 -8.15 -0.05 -0.19
CA ALA A 226 -6.84 -0.67 -0.31
C ALA A 226 -6.49 -1.49 0.93
N LYS A 227 -6.77 -0.97 2.13
CA LYS A 227 -6.54 -1.67 3.40
C LYS A 227 -7.39 -2.94 3.51
N THR A 228 -8.65 -2.89 3.09
CA THR A 228 -9.53 -4.07 3.03
C THR A 228 -8.94 -5.15 2.11
N LEU A 229 -8.37 -4.76 0.98
CA LEU A 229 -7.78 -5.71 0.02
C LEU A 229 -6.44 -6.29 0.50
N ALA A 230 -5.62 -5.47 1.14
CA ALA A 230 -4.34 -5.87 1.72
C ALA A 230 -4.47 -6.91 2.84
N LYS A 231 -5.59 -6.88 3.60
CA LYS A 231 -5.89 -7.73 4.78
C LYS A 231 -4.91 -7.55 5.96
N THR A 232 -3.62 -7.69 5.72
CA THR A 232 -2.55 -7.60 6.73
C THR A 232 -1.37 -6.77 6.21
N GLU A 233 -0.52 -6.26 7.10
CA GLU A 233 0.74 -5.59 6.73
C GLU A 233 1.84 -6.51 6.19
N GLU A 234 1.52 -7.77 5.96
CA GLU A 234 2.45 -8.74 5.37
C GLU A 234 1.97 -9.21 4.01
N ASP A 235 0.73 -8.95 3.62
CA ASP A 235 0.13 -9.45 2.39
C ASP A 235 -0.02 -8.33 1.33
N TYR A 236 0.81 -7.29 1.35
CA TYR A 236 0.84 -6.32 0.26
C TYR A 236 2.19 -5.66 0.00
N LEU A 237 2.34 -5.16 -1.24
CA LEU A 237 3.37 -4.20 -1.64
C LEU A 237 2.70 -3.01 -2.33
N VAL A 238 3.29 -1.82 -2.19
CA VAL A 238 2.88 -0.64 -2.99
C VAL A 238 3.85 -0.51 -4.16
N MET A 239 3.32 -0.53 -5.37
CA MET A 239 4.08 -0.49 -6.61
C MET A 239 3.97 0.93 -7.19
N VAL A 240 5.10 1.60 -7.39
CA VAL A 240 5.14 2.93 -8.00
C VAL A 240 5.85 2.83 -9.34
N ILE A 241 5.16 3.19 -10.40
CA ILE A 241 5.72 3.31 -11.74
C ILE A 241 5.74 4.78 -12.10
N VAL A 242 6.92 5.28 -12.47
CA VAL A 242 7.06 6.62 -13.05
C VAL A 242 7.60 6.45 -14.46
N ARG A 243 6.94 7.09 -15.43
CA ARG A 243 7.38 7.08 -16.82
C ARG A 243 8.78 7.70 -16.91
N GLY A 244 9.68 7.07 -17.65
CA GLY A 244 10.99 7.66 -17.93
C GLY A 244 10.83 8.99 -18.68
N ALA A 245 11.69 9.97 -18.40
CA ALA A 245 11.82 11.13 -19.28
C ALA A 245 12.32 10.62 -20.63
N SER A 246 11.46 10.68 -21.65
CA SER A 246 11.85 10.44 -23.04
C SER A 246 12.59 11.63 -23.62
#